data_AF-A0A938TFJ8-F1
#
_entry.id   AF-A0A938TFJ8-F1
#
_cell.length_a   1.000
_cell.length_b   1.000
_cell.length_c   1.000
_cell.angle_alpha   90.00
_cell.angle_beta   90.00
_cell.angle_gamma   90.00
#
_symmetry.space_group_name_H-M   'P 1'
#
loop_
_entity.id
_entity.type
_entity.pdbx_description
1 polymer ?
#
loop_
_entity_poly.entity_id
_entity_poly.type
_entity_poly.pdbx_seq_one_letter_code
_entity_poly.pdbx_strand_id
1 'polypeptide(L)' 'MITKTKTEVRIKRKDWEKLKDNPVFNEAVELLEDIADLKRAKLVKGKDLTMEEYLKKCELQSNN' A
#
# COMPACT_ATOMS: atom_id res chain seq x y z
N MET A 1 -7.97 18.35 16.94
CA MET A 1 -8.67 17.05 16.86
C MET A 1 -8.45 16.50 15.46
N ILE A 2 -7.81 15.34 15.32
CA ILE A 2 -7.48 14.71 14.02
C ILE A 2 -8.59 13.72 13.69
N THR A 3 -9.18 13.82 12.50
CA THR A 3 -10.11 12.80 11.99
C THR A 3 -9.27 11.73 11.30
N LYS A 4 -9.32 10.49 11.81
CA LYS A 4 -8.69 9.34 11.15
C LYS A 4 -9.67 8.79 10.10
N THR A 5 -9.23 8.65 8.85
CA THR A 5 -9.83 7.68 7.93
C THR A 5 -9.26 6.29 8.25
N LYS A 6 -9.75 5.24 7.58
CA LYS A 6 -9.87 3.88 8.12
C LYS A 6 -8.58 3.26 8.67
N THR A 7 -7.37 3.59 8.19
CA THR A 7 -6.17 3.05 8.86
C THR A 7 -4.85 3.82 8.77
N GLU A 8 -4.51 4.55 7.70
CA GLU A 8 -3.12 5.10 7.57
C GLU A 8 -3.01 6.55 7.09
N VAL A 9 -4.01 7.09 6.40
CA VAL A 9 -3.96 8.48 5.91
C VAL A 9 -4.35 9.42 7.05
N ARG A 10 -3.45 10.35 7.41
CA ARG A 10 -3.68 11.37 8.45
C ARG A 10 -3.85 12.74 7.80
N ILE A 11 -5.07 13.23 7.77
CA ILE A 11 -5.40 14.56 7.25
C ILE A 11 -5.72 15.49 8.42
N LYS A 12 -5.22 16.73 8.38
CA LYS A 12 -5.58 17.74 9.39
C LYS A 12 -7.07 18.05 9.22
N ARG A 13 -7.81 18.10 10.34
CA ARG A 13 -9.28 18.34 10.30
C ARG A 13 -9.69 19.58 9.51
N LYS A 14 -8.93 20.68 9.61
CA LYS A 14 -9.19 21.91 8.86
C LYS A 14 -9.14 21.73 7.33
N ASP A 15 -8.35 20.78 6.86
CA ASP A 15 -8.15 20.50 5.44
C ASP A 15 -9.17 19.43 5.00
N TRP A 16 -9.49 18.47 5.88
CA TRP A 16 -10.58 17.51 5.69
C TRP A 16 -11.93 18.19 5.48
N GLU A 17 -12.33 19.12 6.35
CA GLU A 17 -13.64 19.80 6.22
C GLU A 17 -13.82 20.55 4.90
N LYS A 18 -12.71 20.96 4.26
CA LYS A 18 -12.72 21.65 2.96
C LYS A 18 -12.77 20.70 1.77
N LEU A 19 -12.35 19.45 1.96
CA LEU A 19 -12.07 18.50 0.88
C LEU A 19 -12.96 17.25 0.94
N LYS A 20 -13.64 16.98 2.06
CA LYS A 20 -14.48 15.78 2.28
C LYS A 20 -15.59 15.59 1.24
N ASP A 21 -16.09 16.69 0.65
CA ASP A 21 -17.16 16.65 -0.35
C ASP A 21 -16.59 16.67 -1.79
N ASN A 22 -15.27 16.71 -1.95
CA ASN A 22 -14.62 16.64 -3.25
C ASN A 22 -14.43 15.16 -3.66
N PRO A 23 -15.04 14.70 -4.76
CA PRO A 23 -14.97 13.30 -5.17
C PRO A 23 -13.54 12.85 -5.53
N VAL A 24 -12.74 13.72 -6.16
CA VAL A 24 -11.35 13.42 -6.54
C VAL A 24 -10.48 13.23 -5.29
N PHE A 25 -10.75 14.02 -4.25
CA PHE A 25 -10.02 13.89 -2.99
C PHE A 25 -10.35 12.57 -2.30
N ASN A 26 -11.62 12.17 -2.28
CA ASN A 26 -12.03 10.91 -1.67
C ASN A 26 -11.42 9.71 -2.42
N GLU A 27 -11.44 9.73 -3.76
CA GLU A 27 -10.80 8.69 -4.58
C GLU A 27 -9.28 8.61 -4.32
N ALA A 28 -8.60 9.75 -4.18
CA ALA A 28 -7.18 9.78 -3.85
C ALA A 28 -6.89 9.20 -2.44
N VAL A 29 -7.77 9.44 -1.46
CA VAL A 29 -7.65 8.86 -0.12
C VAL A 29 -7.84 7.34 -0.17
N GLU A 30 -8.83 6.85 -0.92
CA GLU A 30 -9.05 5.41 -1.11
C GLU A 30 -7.84 4.73 -1.75
N LEU A 31 -7.28 5.31 -2.83
CA LEU A 31 -6.07 4.79 -3.48
C LEU A 31 -4.87 4.67 -2.53
N LEU A 32 -4.72 5.63 -1.62
CA LEU A 32 -3.63 5.59 -0.63
C LEU A 32 -3.86 4.49 0.43
N GLU A 33 -5.11 4.24 0.81
CA GLU A 33 -5.47 3.14 1.71
C GLU A 33 -5.23 1.77 1.05
N ASP A 34 -5.60 1.62 -0.23
CA ASP A 34 -5.33 0.40 -1.00
C ASP A 34 -3.82 0.09 -1.12
N ILE A 35 -3.00 1.11 -1.37
CA ILE A 35 -1.53 0.97 -1.42
C ILE A 35 -0.99 0.49 -0.07
N ALA A 36 -1.52 0.99 1.05
CA ALA A 36 -1.11 0.56 2.38
C ALA A 36 -1.47 -0.92 2.62
N ASP A 37 -2.66 -1.35 2.21
CA ASP A 37 -3.08 -2.75 2.28
C ASP A 37 -2.21 -3.67 1.44
N LEU A 38 -1.85 -3.26 0.22
CA LEU A 38 -0.92 -4.01 -0.63
C LEU A 38 0.46 -4.15 0.02
N LYS A 39 0.98 -3.10 0.65
CA LYS A 39 2.27 -3.16 1.38
C LYS A 39 2.21 -4.14 2.54
N ARG A 40 1.12 -4.14 3.33
CA ARG A 40 0.91 -5.10 4.42
C ARG A 40 0.79 -6.52 3.90
N ALA A 41 0.02 -6.73 2.84
CA ALA A 41 -0.11 -8.04 2.20
C ALA A 41 1.24 -8.56 1.68
N LYS A 42 2.07 -7.69 1.07
CA LYS A 42 3.43 -8.02 0.67
C LYS A 42 4.31 -8.39 1.87
N LEU A 43 4.26 -7.65 2.98
CA LEU A 43 5.03 -7.97 4.18
C LEU A 43 4.65 -9.31 4.82
N VAL A 44 3.37 -9.72 4.71
CA VAL A 44 2.87 -10.98 5.28
C VAL A 44 3.09 -12.18 4.34
N LYS A 45 3.03 -12.00 3.02
CA LYS A 45 3.07 -13.10 2.03
C LYS A 45 4.28 -13.11 1.10
N GLY A 46 5.12 -12.08 1.11
CA GLY A 46 6.26 -11.93 0.21
C GLY A 46 7.57 -11.83 0.99
N LYS A 47 8.51 -12.73 0.71
CA LYS A 47 9.92 -12.44 0.96
C LYS A 47 10.40 -11.49 -0.13
N ASP A 48 11.13 -10.44 0.22
CA ASP A 48 11.92 -9.72 -0.77
C ASP A 48 12.94 -10.72 -1.32
N LEU A 49 12.76 -11.10 -2.57
CA LEU A 49 13.67 -12.00 -3.25
C LEU A 49 14.74 -11.13 -3.89
N THR A 50 16.00 -11.33 -3.51
CA THR A 50 17.10 -10.68 -4.23
C THR A 50 17.17 -11.26 -5.65
N MET A 51 17.76 -10.50 -6.57
CA MET A 51 17.95 -10.99 -7.94
C MET A 51 18.76 -12.30 -7.96
N GLU A 52 19.72 -12.45 -7.04
CA GLU A 52 20.51 -13.68 -6.87
C GLU A 52 19.66 -14.87 -6.38
N GLU A 53 18.73 -14.65 -5.45
CA GLU A 53 17.79 -15.68 -5.00
C GLU A 53 16.83 -16.10 -6.13
N TYR A 54 16.47 -15.16 -7.01
CA TYR A 54 15.59 -15.43 -8.14
C TYR A 54 16.29 -16.28 -9.19
N LEU A 55 17.52 -15.90 -9.55
CA LEU A 55 18.34 -16.64 -10.50
C LEU A 55 18.62 -18.07 -10.03
N LYS A 56 18.98 -18.26 -8.74
CA LYS A 56 19.14 -19.61 -8.16
C LYS A 56 17.87 -20.46 -8.23
N LYS A 57 16.70 -19.87 -8.00
CA LYS A 57 15.42 -20.58 -8.10
C LYS A 57 15.16 -21.05 -9.54
N CYS A 58 15.48 -20.22 -10.53
CA CYS A 58 15.32 -20.57 -11.94
C CYS A 58 16.30 -21.67 -12.38
N GLU A 59 17.56 -21.63 -11.93
CA GLU A 59 18.55 -22.68 -12.21
C GLU A 59 18.14 -24.04 -11.62
N LEU A 60 17.57 -24.06 -10.41
CA LEU A 60 17.05 -25.28 -9.79
C LEU A 60 15.83 -25.86 -10.53
N GLN A 61 15.04 -25.04 -11.22
CA GLN A 61 13.91 -25.49 -12.03
C GLN A 61 14.31 -25.99 -13.42
N SER A 62 15.46 -25.56 -13.96
CA SER A 62 15.95 -25.99 -15.26
C SER A 62 16.77 -27.30 -15.22
N ASN A 63 17.14 -27.77 -14.02
CA ASN A 63 17.93 -29.00 -13.80
C ASN A 63 17.11 -30.19 -13.26
N ASN A 64 15.78 -30.12 -13.28
CA ASN A 64 14.83 -31.23 -13.05
C ASN A 64 13.98 -31.44 -14.30
#